data_AF-R2S4G7-F1
#
_entry.id   AF-R2S4G7-F1
#
_cell.length_a   1.000
_cell.length_b   1.000
_cell.length_c   1.000
_cell.angle_alpha   90.00
_cell.angle_beta   90.00
_cell.angle_gamma   90.00
#
_symmetry.space_group_name_H-M   'P 1'
#
loop_
_entity.id
_entity.type
_entity.pdbx_description
1 polymer ?
#
loop_
_entity_poly.entity_id
_entity_poly.type
_entity_poly.pdbx_seq_one_letter_code
_entity_poly.pdbx_strand_id
1 'polypeptide(L)'
;MENVTDFQQVFSPTQQFLLLQAYVDQVLTEAELLNFSLLETTDQVPVVFYSKGMLVITPAVDFDQFSHAFYPAKDLGLRQAQEKLEITASTGHWELAFQDEAEARQMKADLTYLLQQTAEQ
;
A
#
# COMPACT_ATOMS: atom_id res chain seq x y z
N MET A 1 21.00 -5.75 -7.81
CA MET A 1 20.61 -6.93 -7.00
C MET A 1 20.85 -6.53 -5.56
N GLU A 2 19.91 -6.91 -4.68
CA GLU A 2 19.86 -6.65 -3.23
C GLU A 2 19.34 -5.27 -2.81
N ASN A 3 18.01 -5.19 -2.68
CA ASN A 3 17.31 -4.32 -1.73
C ASN A 3 16.09 -5.08 -1.19
N VAL A 4 16.27 -6.37 -0.88
CA VAL A 4 15.36 -7.07 0.03
C VAL A 4 15.78 -6.58 1.41
N THR A 5 15.20 -5.45 1.82
CA THR A 5 15.50 -4.72 3.07
C THR A 5 15.66 -5.69 4.24
N ASP A 6 16.75 -5.57 5.03
CA ASP A 6 17.08 -6.39 6.20
C ASP A 6 15.88 -6.76 7.09
N PHE A 7 14.88 -5.89 7.16
CA PHE A 7 13.57 -6.12 7.78
C PHE A 7 12.94 -7.48 7.43
N GLN A 8 12.88 -7.84 6.13
CA GLN A 8 12.24 -9.08 5.68
C GLN A 8 13.03 -10.34 6.04
N GLN A 9 14.33 -10.20 6.28
CA GLN A 9 15.20 -11.30 6.70
C GLN A 9 15.20 -11.49 8.21
N VAL A 10 15.02 -10.41 8.98
CA VAL A 10 15.05 -10.42 10.45
C VAL A 10 13.71 -10.85 11.04
N PHE A 11 12.60 -10.47 10.42
CA PHE A 11 11.26 -10.72 10.95
C PHE A 11 10.49 -11.76 10.14
N SER A 12 9.72 -12.61 10.82
CA SER A 12 8.80 -13.54 10.16
C SER A 12 7.63 -12.79 9.49
N PRO A 13 6.94 -13.36 8.49
CA PRO A 13 5.82 -12.69 7.83
C PRO A 13 4.74 -12.18 8.80
N THR A 14 4.44 -12.96 9.86
CA THR A 14 3.51 -12.52 10.90
C THR A 14 4.03 -11.32 11.68
N GLN A 15 5.33 -11.29 12.02
CA GLN A 15 5.94 -10.15 12.71
C GLN A 15 5.98 -8.92 11.82
N GLN A 16 6.31 -9.09 10.54
CA GLN A 16 6.30 -8.01 9.56
C GLN A 16 4.90 -7.38 9.48
N PHE A 17 3.86 -8.20 9.36
CA PHE A 17 2.48 -7.72 9.33
C PHE A 17 2.11 -6.96 10.62
N LEU A 18 2.43 -7.49 11.79
CA LEU A 18 2.15 -6.83 13.08
C LEU A 18 2.87 -5.49 13.22
N LEU A 19 4.15 -5.40 12.80
CA LEU A 19 4.92 -4.16 12.82
C LEU A 19 4.33 -3.14 11.85
N LEU A 20 3.98 -3.56 10.63
CA LEU A 20 3.34 -2.69 9.66
C LEU A 20 1.99 -2.17 10.17
N GLN A 21 1.15 -3.02 10.78
CA GLN A 21 -0.10 -2.59 11.41
C GLN A 21 0.14 -1.56 12.52
N ALA A 22 1.06 -1.84 13.44
CA ALA A 22 1.40 -0.91 14.52
C ALA A 22 1.92 0.44 14.01
N TYR A 23 2.66 0.44 12.89
CA TYR A 23 3.09 1.67 12.24
C TYR A 23 1.92 2.44 11.62
N VAL A 24 1.03 1.73 10.91
CA VAL A 24 -0.16 2.34 10.30
C VAL A 24 -1.08 2.96 11.35
N ASP A 25 -1.26 2.30 12.50
CA ASP A 25 -2.02 2.84 13.64
C ASP A 25 -1.42 4.13 14.22
N GLN A 26 -0.11 4.36 14.07
CA GLN A 26 0.54 5.61 14.50
C GLN A 26 0.45 6.73 13.46
N VAL A 27 0.38 6.37 12.17
CA VAL A 27 0.40 7.33 11.06
C VAL A 27 -1.00 7.80 10.69
N LEU A 28 -1.98 6.89 10.72
CA LEU A 28 -3.36 7.19 10.35
C LEU A 28 -4.19 7.62 11.57
N THR A 29 -5.15 8.51 11.32
CA THR A 29 -6.17 8.86 12.33
C THR A 29 -7.20 7.75 12.49
N GLU A 30 -7.91 7.73 13.61
CA GLU A 30 -8.99 6.75 13.86
C GLU A 30 -10.01 6.68 12.72
N ALA A 31 -10.37 7.81 12.12
CA ALA A 31 -11.31 7.85 11.00
C ALA A 31 -10.74 7.21 9.72
N GLU A 32 -9.43 7.30 9.51
CA GLU A 32 -8.74 6.71 8.35
C GLU A 32 -8.52 5.20 8.54
N LEU A 33 -8.31 4.77 9.79
CA LEU A 33 -8.19 3.36 10.15
C LEU A 33 -9.48 2.56 9.92
N LEU A 34 -10.64 3.21 9.83
CA LEU A 34 -11.90 2.54 9.53
C LEU A 34 -12.00 2.07 8.07
N ASN A 35 -11.28 2.72 7.16
CA ASN A 35 -11.37 2.48 5.72
C ASN A 35 -9.97 2.54 5.09
N PHE A 36 -9.09 1.61 5.49
CA PHE A 36 -7.80 1.42 4.83
C PHE A 36 -7.65 0.00 4.29
N SER A 37 -6.73 -0.16 3.35
CA SER A 37 -6.29 -1.45 2.83
C SER A 37 -4.76 -1.49 2.82
N LEU A 38 -4.18 -2.38 3.61
CA LEU A 38 -2.75 -2.68 3.61
C LEU A 38 -2.49 -3.82 2.62
N LEU A 39 -1.69 -3.56 1.60
CA LEU A 39 -1.33 -4.49 0.54
C LEU A 39 0.19 -4.53 0.39
N GLU A 40 0.70 -5.60 -0.21
CA GLU A 40 2.12 -5.73 -0.54
C GLU A 40 2.29 -5.81 -2.05
N THR A 41 3.23 -5.03 -2.57
CA THR A 41 3.58 -5.01 -3.99
C THR A 41 4.41 -6.22 -4.38
N THR A 42 4.53 -6.47 -5.68
CA THR A 42 5.38 -7.54 -6.24
C THR A 42 6.85 -7.41 -5.83
N ASP A 43 7.33 -6.19 -5.58
CA ASP A 43 8.66 -5.91 -5.04
C ASP A 43 8.74 -6.04 -3.51
N GLN A 44 7.70 -6.61 -2.87
CA GLN A 44 7.54 -6.74 -1.43
C GLN A 44 7.58 -5.39 -0.69
N VAL A 45 7.18 -4.31 -1.37
CA VAL A 45 7.03 -2.99 -0.74
C VAL A 45 5.62 -2.89 -0.16
N PRO A 46 5.47 -2.65 1.14
CA PRO A 46 4.16 -2.48 1.78
C PRO A 46 3.55 -1.13 1.43
N VAL A 47 2.29 -1.16 1.02
CA VAL A 47 1.51 0.01 0.62
C VAL A 47 0.17 0.04 1.34
N VAL A 48 -0.25 1.23 1.76
CA VAL A 48 -1.52 1.45 2.46
C VAL A 48 -2.36 2.38 1.63
N PHE A 49 -3.55 1.92 1.24
CA PHE A 49 -4.56 2.73 0.59
C PHE A 49 -5.60 3.17 1.61
N TYR A 50 -6.01 4.41 1.53
CA TYR A 50 -7.07 4.98 2.37
C TYR A 50 -7.70 6.17 1.63
N SER A 51 -8.76 6.75 2.17
CA SER A 51 -9.60 7.73 1.46
C SER A 51 -8.85 8.96 0.94
N LYS A 52 -7.70 9.34 1.53
CA LYS A 52 -6.90 10.49 1.07
C LYS A 52 -5.85 10.13 0.02
N GLY A 53 -5.50 8.85 -0.15
CA GLY A 53 -4.45 8.43 -1.06
C GLY A 53 -3.75 7.14 -0.67
N MET A 54 -2.46 7.08 -0.98
CA MET A 54 -1.60 5.92 -0.75
C MET A 54 -0.37 6.30 0.05
N LEU A 55 -0.03 5.51 1.07
CA LEU A 55 1.25 5.55 1.76
C LEU A 55 2.10 4.39 1.28
N VAL A 56 3.32 4.67 0.88
CA VAL A 56 4.34 3.65 0.58
C VAL A 56 5.27 3.60 1.76
N ILE A 57 5.26 2.49 2.50
CA ILE A 57 6.04 2.33 3.72
C ILE A 57 7.40 1.76 3.34
N THR A 58 8.46 2.37 3.85
CA THR A 58 9.83 1.84 3.78
C THR A 58 10.18 1.31 5.18
N PRO A 59 9.99 -0.01 5.41
CA PRO A 59 10.29 -0.61 6.69
C PRO A 59 11.79 -0.70 6.93
N ALA A 60 12.19 -0.65 8.21
CA ALA A 60 13.56 -0.79 8.66
C ALA A 60 13.67 -1.88 9.74
N VAL A 61 14.87 -2.33 10.10
CA VAL A 61 15.04 -3.30 11.20
C VAL A 61 14.58 -2.69 12.53
N ASP A 62 14.85 -1.40 12.70
CA ASP A 62 14.42 -0.62 13.84
C ASP A 62 13.11 0.08 13.54
N PHE A 63 12.10 -0.13 14.39
CA PHE A 63 10.76 0.40 14.21
C PHE A 63 10.74 1.93 14.18
N ASP A 64 11.59 2.58 14.99
CA ASP A 64 11.68 4.04 15.06
C ASP A 64 12.26 4.65 13.76
N GLN A 65 12.85 3.82 12.88
CA GLN A 65 13.42 4.25 11.60
C GLN A 65 12.47 4.01 10.42
N PHE A 66 11.24 3.55 10.67
CA PHE A 66 10.25 3.42 9.62
C PHE A 66 9.93 4.78 9.01
N SER A 67 9.86 4.81 7.69
CA SER A 67 9.49 6.01 6.94
C SER A 67 8.39 5.69 5.94
N HIS A 68 7.68 6.72 5.48
CA HIS A 68 6.69 6.57 4.44
C HIS A 68 6.72 7.75 3.47
N ALA A 69 6.31 7.48 2.23
CA ALA A 69 5.99 8.49 1.24
C ALA A 69 4.48 8.53 1.03
N PHE A 70 3.89 9.73 1.10
CA PHE A 70 2.47 9.93 0.85
C PHE A 70 2.20 10.40 -0.59
N TYR A 71 1.25 9.75 -1.23
CA TYR A 71 0.75 10.06 -2.57
C TYR A 71 -0.75 10.35 -2.51
N PRO A 72 -1.19 11.59 -2.81
CA PRO A 72 -2.59 11.94 -2.71
C PRO A 72 -3.41 11.26 -3.81
N ALA A 73 -4.67 10.93 -3.50
CA ALA A 73 -5.58 10.20 -4.39
C ALA A 73 -5.66 10.79 -5.81
N LYS A 74 -5.68 12.11 -5.93
CA LYS A 74 -5.72 12.84 -7.21
C LYS A 74 -4.52 12.60 -8.13
N ASP A 75 -3.38 12.20 -7.57
CA ASP A 75 -2.13 11.99 -8.30
C ASP A 75 -1.89 10.49 -8.56
N LEU A 76 -2.80 9.61 -8.13
CA LEU A 76 -2.74 8.17 -8.34
C LEU A 76 -3.50 7.74 -9.59
N GLY A 77 -2.81 7.00 -10.46
CA GLY A 77 -3.41 6.29 -11.59
C GLY A 77 -3.44 4.79 -11.33
N LEU A 78 -4.62 4.18 -11.45
CA LEU A 78 -4.82 2.73 -11.32
C LEU A 78 -5.12 2.09 -12.68
N ARG A 79 -4.27 1.16 -13.12
CA ARG A 79 -4.44 0.43 -14.38
C ARG A 79 -4.35 -1.07 -14.15
N GLN A 80 -5.38 -1.81 -14.59
CA GLN A 80 -5.32 -3.26 -14.57
C GLN A 80 -4.59 -3.76 -15.83
N ALA A 81 -3.68 -4.72 -15.64
CA ALA A 81 -3.01 -5.45 -16.69
C ALA A 81 -3.07 -6.94 -16.35
N GLN A 82 -4.05 -7.66 -16.91
CA GLN A 82 -4.30 -9.08 -16.60
C GLN A 82 -4.52 -9.32 -15.09
N GLU A 83 -3.74 -10.21 -14.49
CA GLU A 83 -3.70 -10.54 -13.06
C GLU A 83 -2.90 -9.53 -12.21
N LYS A 84 -2.56 -8.37 -12.77
CA LYS A 84 -1.85 -7.30 -12.07
C LYS A 84 -2.64 -6.01 -12.01
N LEU A 85 -2.40 -5.25 -10.96
CA LEU A 85 -2.81 -3.86 -10.83
C LEU A 85 -1.57 -2.97 -10.75
N GLU A 86 -1.38 -2.17 -11.79
CA GLU A 86 -0.36 -1.13 -11.87
C GLU A 86 -0.88 0.15 -11.20
N ILE A 87 -0.10 0.66 -10.25
CA ILE A 87 -0.31 1.94 -9.59
C ILE A 87 0.79 2.88 -10.08
N THR A 88 0.39 4.07 -10.51
CA THR A 88 1.29 5.11 -10.99
C THR A 88 1.07 6.39 -10.21
N ALA A 89 2.16 7.06 -9.86
CA ALA A 89 2.17 8.40 -9.30
C ALA A 89 3.26 9.24 -9.98
N SER A 90 3.24 10.55 -9.75
CA SER A 90 4.20 11.50 -10.35
C SER A 90 5.67 11.09 -10.18
N THR A 91 6.02 10.40 -9.09
CA THR A 91 7.40 10.01 -8.76
C THR A 91 7.58 8.50 -8.52
N GLY A 92 6.60 7.67 -8.88
CA GLY A 92 6.71 6.24 -8.60
C GLY A 92 5.74 5.36 -9.37
N HIS A 93 6.07 4.08 -9.41
CA HIS A 93 5.30 3.04 -10.05
C HIS A 93 5.38 1.78 -9.19
N TRP A 94 4.25 1.14 -8.95
CA TRP A 94 4.13 -0.06 -8.14
C TRP A 94 3.19 -1.05 -8.83
N GLU A 95 3.48 -2.33 -8.67
CA GLU A 95 2.65 -3.40 -9.22
C GLU A 95 2.17 -4.30 -8.08
N LEU A 96 0.86 -4.52 -8.00
CA LEU A 96 0.25 -5.56 -7.19
C LEU A 96 -0.06 -6.76 -8.08
N ALA A 97 0.32 -7.96 -7.67
CA ALA A 97 -0.05 -9.20 -8.36
C ALA A 97 -1.12 -9.95 -7.58
N PHE A 98 -2.06 -10.53 -8.31
CA PHE A 98 -3.20 -11.27 -7.78
C PHE A 98 -3.21 -12.69 -8.36
N GLN A 99 -4.02 -13.57 -7.78
CA GLN A 99 -4.10 -14.96 -8.24
C GLN A 99 -4.79 -15.06 -9.61
N ASP A 100 -5.73 -14.17 -9.89
CA ASP A 100 -6.45 -14.13 -11.15
C ASP A 100 -6.91 -12.72 -11.56
N GLU A 101 -7.37 -12.61 -12.80
CA GLU A 101 -7.84 -11.34 -13.37
C GLU A 101 -9.11 -10.81 -12.69
N ALA A 102 -9.97 -11.69 -12.15
CA ALA A 102 -11.18 -11.27 -11.47
C ALA A 102 -10.86 -10.62 -10.13
N GLU A 103 -9.90 -11.17 -9.39
CA GLU A 103 -9.37 -10.58 -8.16
C GLU A 103 -8.72 -9.22 -8.43
N ALA A 104 -7.85 -9.12 -9.44
CA ALA A 104 -7.23 -7.84 -9.83
C ALA A 104 -8.28 -6.79 -10.23
N ARG A 105 -9.35 -7.21 -10.91
CA ARG A 105 -10.46 -6.32 -11.31
C ARG A 105 -11.29 -5.86 -10.10
N GLN A 106 -11.59 -6.77 -9.18
CA GLN A 106 -12.31 -6.45 -7.96
C GLN A 106 -11.50 -5.48 -7.11
N MET A 107 -10.21 -5.76 -6.90
CA MET A 107 -9.33 -4.88 -6.15
C MET A 107 -9.21 -3.49 -6.78
N LYS A 108 -9.12 -3.39 -8.11
CA LYS A 108 -9.15 -2.11 -8.80
C LYS A 108 -10.44 -1.34 -8.50
N ALA A 109 -11.59 -2.00 -8.52
CA ALA A 109 -12.88 -1.38 -8.23
C ALA A 109 -12.94 -0.88 -6.78
N ASP A 110 -12.50 -1.70 -5.82
CA ASP A 110 -12.48 -1.35 -4.40
C ASP A 110 -11.54 -0.17 -4.12
N LEU A 111 -10.33 -0.18 -4.68
CA LEU A 111 -9.38 0.93 -4.54
C LEU A 111 -9.88 2.20 -5.24
N THR A 112 -10.52 2.08 -6.41
CA THR A 112 -11.12 3.24 -7.08
C THR A 112 -12.22 3.84 -6.23
N TYR A 113 -13.10 3.00 -5.66
CA TYR A 113 -14.16 3.45 -4.78
C TYR A 113 -13.62 4.14 -3.53
N LEU A 114 -12.63 3.51 -2.87
CA LEU A 114 -11.96 4.07 -1.69
C LEU A 114 -11.36 5.46 -1.96
N LEU A 115 -10.68 5.64 -3.09
CA LEU A 115 -10.04 6.90 -3.47
C LEU A 115 -11.03 7.96 -3.98
N GLN A 116 -12.21 7.56 -4.43
CA GLN A 116 -13.25 8.48 -4.92
C GLN A 116 -14.14 9.05 -3.81
N GLN A 117 -14.21 8.41 -2.63
CA GLN A 117 -15.02 8.91 -1.50
C GLN A 117 -14.63 10.32 -1.03
N THR A 118 -13.47 10.84 -1.42
CA THR A 118 -13.02 12.22 -1.13
C THR A 118 -13.30 13.23 -2.24
N ALA A 119 -13.78 12.82 -3.42
CA ALA A 119 -14.12 13.76 -4.50
C ALA A 119 -15.49 14.43 -4.31
N GLU A 120 -16.32 13.92 -3.39
CA GLU A 120 -17.71 14.37 -3.17
C GLU A 120 -17.95 15.06 -1.81
N GLN A 121 -16.90 15.46 -1.07
CA GLN A 121 -17.03 16.23 0.18
C GLN A 121 -16.32 17.59 0.14
#